data_AF-A0A7V4E3Z3-F1
#
_entry.id   AF-A0A7V4E3Z3-F1
#
_cell.length_a   1.000
_cell.length_b   1.000
_cell.length_c   1.000
_cell.angle_alpha   90.00
_cell.angle_beta   90.00
_cell.angle_gamma   90.00
#
_symmetry.space_group_name_H-M   'P 1'
#
loop_
_entity.id
_entity.type
_entity.pdbx_description
1 polymer ?
#
loop_
_entity_poly.entity_id
_entity_poly.type
_entity_poly.pdbx_seq_one_letter_code
_entity_poly.pdbx_strand_id
1 'polypeptide(L)'
;MGLIGVFLDVQNIQETFERQGKEVRYDVLKRNIIILGKREEEDYKFIAFVPYKRDDERRQRLIDALSFQGYRVVAKQTRERLDGSIKANMDIEITLEVLSMVNYLDEII
;
A
#
# COMPACT_ATOMS: atom_id res chain seq x y z
N MET A 1 5.67 1.97 -23.81
CA MET A 1 4.84 2.75 -22.86
C MET A 1 5.31 2.35 -21.48
N GLY A 2 5.59 3.29 -20.60
CA GLY A 2 5.95 3.02 -19.22
C GLY A 2 4.71 2.59 -18.42
N LEU A 3 4.96 2.14 -17.20
CA LEU A 3 3.93 1.67 -16.27
C LEU A 3 3.39 2.84 -15.44
N ILE A 4 2.20 2.67 -14.88
CA ILE A 4 1.68 3.53 -13.82
C ILE A 4 1.95 2.84 -12.49
N GLY A 5 2.79 3.43 -11.65
CA GLY A 5 3.08 2.91 -10.32
C GLY A 5 2.11 3.50 -9.30
N VAL A 6 1.42 2.65 -8.54
CA VAL A 6 0.48 3.07 -7.49
C VAL A 6 0.99 2.58 -6.15
N PHE A 7 1.39 3.50 -5.27
CA PHE A 7 2.11 3.23 -4.03
C PHE A 7 1.23 3.58 -2.82
N LEU A 8 0.65 2.55 -2.19
CA LEU A 8 -0.32 2.72 -1.11
C LEU A 8 0.38 2.63 0.25
N ASP A 9 0.38 3.75 0.99
CA ASP A 9 0.61 3.71 2.43
C ASP A 9 -0.67 3.23 3.14
N VAL A 10 -0.73 1.93 3.41
CA VAL A 10 -1.91 1.28 3.99
C VAL A 10 -2.20 1.82 5.40
N GLN A 11 -1.19 2.16 6.17
CA GLN A 11 -1.39 2.67 7.54
C GLN A 11 -2.05 4.04 7.49
N ASN A 12 -1.54 4.96 6.67
CA ASN A 12 -2.11 6.30 6.54
C ASN A 12 -3.53 6.28 5.97
N ILE A 13 -3.81 5.40 4.98
CA ILE A 13 -5.16 5.25 4.42
C ILE A 13 -6.13 4.70 5.47
N GLN A 14 -5.77 3.65 6.20
CA GLN A 14 -6.64 3.07 7.22
C GLN A 14 -6.93 4.04 8.35
N GLU A 15 -5.92 4.70 8.91
CA GLU A 15 -6.13 5.69 9.99
C GLU A 15 -7.06 6.83 9.55
N THR A 16 -6.94 7.28 8.30
CA THR A 16 -7.78 8.33 7.75
C THR A 16 -9.25 7.91 7.67
N PHE A 17 -9.53 6.68 7.26
CA PHE A 17 -10.89 6.14 7.19
C PHE A 17 -11.46 5.81 8.58
N GLU A 18 -10.64 5.24 9.47
CA GLU A 18 -11.02 4.91 10.84
C GLU A 18 -11.45 6.16 11.62
N ARG A 19 -10.75 7.29 11.45
CA ARG A 19 -11.14 8.60 12.03
C ARG A 19 -12.51 9.09 11.58
N GLN A 20 -13.02 8.58 10.45
CA GLN A 20 -14.36 8.88 9.93
C GLN A 20 -15.38 7.79 10.26
N GLY A 21 -15.00 6.75 11.01
CA GLY A 21 -15.86 5.58 11.28
C GLY A 21 -16.15 4.75 10.03
N LYS A 22 -15.24 4.72 9.06
CA LYS A 22 -15.40 4.00 7.78
C LYS A 22 -14.34 2.92 7.62
N GLU A 23 -14.66 1.93 6.79
CA GLU A 23 -13.71 0.91 6.33
C GLU A 23 -13.21 1.21 4.92
N VAL A 24 -11.98 0.79 4.63
CA VAL A 24 -11.37 0.97 3.32
C VAL A 24 -11.75 -0.20 2.41
N ARG A 25 -12.23 0.11 1.21
CA ARG A 25 -12.53 -0.87 0.14
C ARG A 25 -11.44 -0.82 -0.92
N TYR A 26 -10.38 -1.61 -0.72
CA TYR A 26 -9.21 -1.63 -1.61
C TYR A 26 -9.51 -2.19 -3.01
N ASP A 27 -10.49 -3.08 -3.13
CA ASP A 27 -11.02 -3.56 -4.40
C ASP A 27 -11.65 -2.41 -5.21
N VAL A 28 -12.43 -1.57 -4.52
CA VAL A 28 -13.08 -0.40 -5.12
C VAL A 28 -12.06 0.69 -5.45
N LEU A 29 -11.06 0.91 -4.59
CA LEU A 29 -9.98 1.86 -4.84
C LEU A 29 -9.22 1.51 -6.13
N LYS A 30 -8.73 0.27 -6.24
CA LYS A 30 -8.02 -0.24 -7.42
C LYS A 30 -8.84 -0.02 -8.69
N ARG A 31 -10.10 -0.47 -8.68
CA ARG A 31 -11.01 -0.36 -9.81
C ARG A 31 -11.22 1.09 -10.24
N ASN A 32 -11.40 2.02 -9.29
CA ASN A 32 -11.61 3.43 -9.62
C ASN A 32 -10.36 4.07 -10.23
N ILE A 33 -9.17 3.75 -9.72
CA ILE A 33 -7.91 4.26 -10.29
C ILE A 33 -7.78 3.83 -11.76
N ILE A 34 -8.05 2.55 -12.06
CA ILE A 34 -8.00 2.02 -13.44
C ILE A 34 -9.01 2.73 -14.34
N ILE A 35 -10.27 2.85 -13.90
CA ILE A 35 -11.34 3.50 -14.68
C ILE A 35 -11.00 4.96 -14.98
N LEU A 36 -10.44 5.69 -14.00
CA LEU A 36 -10.11 7.10 -14.14
C LEU A 36 -8.87 7.34 -15.01
N GLY A 37 -7.87 6.45 -14.95
CA GLY A 37 -6.62 6.61 -15.67
C GLY A 37 -6.66 6.22 -17.15
N LYS A 38 -7.78 5.65 -17.66
CA LYS A 38 -8.01 5.36 -19.10
C LYS A 38 -6.89 4.54 -19.77
N ARG A 39 -6.30 3.61 -19.02
CA ARG A 39 -5.32 2.62 -19.48
C ARG A 39 -5.78 1.22 -19.08
N GLU A 40 -5.23 0.21 -19.73
CA GLU A 40 -5.54 -1.19 -19.43
C GLU A 40 -4.99 -1.59 -18.05
N GLU A 41 -5.59 -2.58 -17.39
CA GLU A 41 -5.20 -2.98 -16.03
C GLU A 41 -3.73 -3.42 -15.95
N GLU A 42 -3.20 -4.03 -17.01
CA GLU A 42 -1.82 -4.52 -17.10
C GLU A 42 -0.78 -3.41 -17.06
N ASP A 43 -1.20 -2.18 -17.36
CA ASP A 43 -0.34 -1.00 -17.34
C ASP A 43 -0.07 -0.48 -15.91
N TYR A 44 -0.81 -0.97 -14.91
CA TYR A 44 -0.70 -0.53 -13.52
C TYR A 44 0.09 -1.52 -12.66
N LYS A 45 0.92 -0.98 -11.77
CA LYS A 45 1.58 -1.71 -10.69
C LYS A 45 1.12 -1.19 -9.34
N PHE A 46 0.20 -1.93 -8.72
CA PHE A 46 -0.31 -1.62 -7.38
C PHE A 46 0.58 -2.25 -6.31
N ILE A 47 1.16 -1.41 -5.45
CA ILE A 47 2.06 -1.82 -4.37
C ILE A 47 1.52 -1.29 -3.05
N ALA A 48 1.27 -2.19 -2.10
CA ALA A 48 0.73 -1.86 -0.80
C ALA A 48 1.79 -2.05 0.30
N PHE A 49 2.07 -1.00 1.07
CA PHE A 49 3.06 -1.02 2.13
C PHE A 49 2.37 -1.18 3.48
N VAL A 50 2.62 -2.32 4.14
CA VAL A 50 1.90 -2.72 5.35
C VAL A 50 2.85 -2.91 6.53
N PRO A 51 2.85 -2.02 7.52
CA PRO A 51 3.50 -2.29 8.80
C PRO A 51 2.68 -3.32 9.60
N TYR A 52 3.35 -4.29 10.22
CA TYR A 52 2.67 -5.31 11.05
C TYR A 52 3.38 -5.57 12.38
N LYS A 53 2.62 -5.91 13.42
CA LYS A 53 3.16 -6.44 14.67
C LYS A 53 3.18 -7.97 14.60
N ARG A 54 4.11 -8.61 15.33
CA ARG A 54 4.05 -10.07 15.51
C ARG A 54 2.69 -10.43 16.11
N ASP A 55 2.15 -11.54 15.63
CA ASP A 55 0.89 -12.13 16.10
C ASP A 55 -0.35 -11.24 15.90
N ASP A 56 -0.26 -10.20 15.04
CA ASP A 56 -1.42 -9.41 14.60
C ASP A 56 -2.16 -10.13 13.47
N GLU A 57 -3.02 -11.09 13.84
CA GLU A 57 -3.80 -11.87 12.87
C GLU A 57 -4.70 -10.99 11.98
N ARG A 58 -5.23 -9.88 12.53
CA ARG A 58 -6.08 -8.97 11.75
C ARG A 58 -5.25 -8.34 10.62
N ARG A 59 -4.02 -7.94 10.90
CA ARG A 59 -3.11 -7.41 9.89
C ARG A 59 -2.67 -8.49 8.91
N GLN A 60 -2.44 -9.72 9.35
CA GLN A 60 -2.14 -10.84 8.45
C GLN A 60 -3.27 -11.08 7.45
N ARG A 61 -4.53 -11.11 7.92
CA ARG A 61 -5.71 -11.24 7.04
C ARG A 61 -5.82 -10.11 6.01
N LEU A 62 -5.44 -8.88 6.39
CA LEU A 62 -5.39 -7.75 5.46
C LEU A 62 -4.31 -7.95 4.38
N ILE A 63 -3.12 -8.39 4.76
CA ILE A 63 -2.02 -8.69 3.83
C ILE A 63 -2.46 -9.76 2.82
N ASP A 64 -3.09 -10.82 3.30
CA ASP A 64 -3.59 -11.92 2.45
C ASP A 64 -4.68 -11.42 1.49
N ALA A 65 -5.63 -10.60 1.99
CA ALA A 65 -6.69 -10.03 1.18
C ALA A 65 -6.17 -9.07 0.09
N LEU A 66 -5.19 -8.21 0.41
CA LEU A 66 -4.56 -7.31 -0.56
C LEU A 66 -3.82 -8.12 -1.63
N SER A 67 -3.10 -9.16 -1.23
CA SER A 67 -2.40 -10.06 -2.16
C SER A 67 -3.39 -10.76 -3.10
N PHE A 68 -4.51 -11.25 -2.57
CA PHE A 68 -5.58 -11.87 -3.36
C PHE A 68 -6.24 -10.89 -4.36
N GLN A 69 -6.31 -9.60 -4.01
CA GLN A 69 -6.81 -8.53 -4.89
C GLN A 69 -5.80 -8.09 -5.97
N GLY A 70 -4.61 -8.70 -6.00
CA GLY A 70 -3.57 -8.43 -6.99
C GLY A 70 -2.67 -7.24 -6.65
N TYR A 71 -2.61 -6.82 -5.39
CA TYR A 71 -1.58 -5.91 -4.91
C TYR A 71 -0.27 -6.68 -4.66
N ARG A 72 0.88 -6.11 -5.03
CA ARG A 72 2.15 -6.54 -4.45
C ARG A 72 2.27 -5.95 -3.04
N VAL A 73 2.32 -6.82 -2.03
CA VAL A 73 2.39 -6.36 -0.64
C VAL A 73 3.84 -6.33 -0.15
N VAL A 74 4.29 -5.16 0.29
CA VAL A 74 5.57 -4.95 1.00
C VAL A 74 5.25 -4.85 2.49
N ALA A 75 5.45 -5.95 3.21
CA ALA A 75 5.17 -6.03 4.64
C ALA A 75 6.45 -5.87 5.49
N LYS A 76 6.38 -5.07 6.56
CA LYS A 76 7.52 -4.85 7.48
C LYS A 76 7.09 -4.93 8.93
N GLN A 77 7.83 -5.70 9.72
CA GLN A 77 7.57 -5.80 11.14
C GLN A 77 7.87 -4.45 11.83
N THR A 78 6.91 -3.92 12.57
CA THR A 78 7.08 -2.70 13.37
C THR A 78 8.06 -2.95 14.52
N ARG A 79 8.86 -1.93 14.85
CA ARG A 79 9.77 -1.97 16.01
C ARG A 79 9.27 -1.03 17.08
N GLU A 80 9.22 -1.52 18.30
CA GLU A 80 9.05 -0.70 19.49
C GLU A 80 10.38 -0.01 19.81
N ARG A 81 10.31 1.29 20.08
CA ARG A 81 11.44 2.05 20.57
C ARG A 81 11.56 1.88 22.09
N LEU A 82 12.72 2.23 22.61
CA LEU A 82 13.01 2.22 24.06
C LEU A 82 12.08 3.16 24.85
N ASP A 83 11.46 4.14 24.19
CA ASP A 83 10.47 5.07 24.76
C ASP A 83 9.02 4.53 24.69
N GLY A 84 8.82 3.30 24.22
CA GLY A 84 7.51 2.67 24.06
C GLY A 84 6.73 3.10 22.80
N SER A 85 7.25 4.04 22.00
CA SER A 85 6.62 4.42 20.74
C SER A 85 6.86 3.36 19.66
N ILE A 86 5.85 3.15 18.81
CA ILE A 86 5.92 2.18 17.72
C ILE A 86 6.29 2.91 16.43
N LYS A 87 7.42 2.54 15.82
CA LYS A 87 7.73 3.00 14.46
C LYS A 87 7.02 2.08 13.46
N ALA A 88 5.85 2.51 13.01
CA ALA A 88 5.06 1.84 11.96
C ALA A 88 5.18 2.48 10.57
N ASN A 89 6.08 3.45 10.41
CA ASN A 89 6.20 4.21 9.17
C ASN A 89 6.94 3.41 8.06
N MET A 90 6.39 3.46 6.83
CA MET A 90 6.89 2.83 5.60
C MET A 90 7.54 3.81 4.61
N ASP A 91 7.69 5.10 4.94
CA ASP A 91 8.20 6.15 4.04
C ASP A 91 9.50 5.78 3.32
N ILE A 92 10.45 5.15 4.03
CA ILE A 92 11.73 4.73 3.44
C ILE A 92 11.49 3.63 2.41
N GLU A 93 10.68 2.63 2.75
CA GLU A 93 10.35 1.53 1.83
C GLU A 93 9.62 2.05 0.58
N ILE A 94 8.65 2.96 0.77
CA ILE A 94 7.94 3.62 -0.34
C ILE A 94 8.92 4.38 -1.22
N THR A 95 9.76 5.23 -0.63
CA THR A 95 10.74 6.05 -1.36
C THR A 95 11.70 5.18 -2.17
N LEU A 96 12.25 4.13 -1.57
CA LEU A 96 13.19 3.22 -2.25
C LEU A 96 12.51 2.46 -3.39
N GLU A 97 11.26 2.01 -3.19
CA GLU A 97 10.52 1.30 -4.23
C GLU A 97 10.25 2.23 -5.42
N VAL A 98 9.77 3.45 -5.18
CA VAL A 98 9.54 4.46 -6.24
C VAL A 98 10.83 4.73 -7.01
N LEU A 99 11.95 4.99 -6.30
CA LEU A 99 13.24 5.26 -6.94
C LEU A 99 13.76 4.05 -7.73
N SER A 100 13.49 2.83 -7.29
CA SER A 100 13.87 1.62 -8.02
C SER A 100 13.11 1.43 -9.33
N MET A 101 11.92 2.02 -9.44
CA MET A 101 11.01 1.87 -10.58
C MET A 101 11.00 3.08 -11.51
N VAL A 102 11.51 4.25 -11.08
CA VAL A 102 11.32 5.55 -11.74
C VAL A 102 11.65 5.56 -13.24
N ASN A 103 12.65 4.81 -13.69
CA ASN A 103 13.03 4.73 -15.11
C ASN A 103 12.05 3.94 -15.99
N TYR A 104 11.07 3.28 -15.38
CA TYR A 104 10.06 2.44 -16.04
C TYR A 104 8.64 2.98 -15.85
N LEU A 105 8.48 4.06 -15.09
CA LEU A 105 7.18 4.66 -14.79
C LEU A 105 6.94 5.89 -15.67
N ASP A 106 5.75 5.94 -16.27
CA ASP A 106 5.24 7.16 -16.90
C ASP A 106 4.56 8.05 -15.86
N GLU A 107 3.97 7.45 -14.82
CA GLU A 107 3.22 8.15 -13.76
C GLU A 107 3.36 7.45 -12.41
N ILE A 108 3.33 8.24 -11.33
CA ILE A 108 3.38 7.79 -9.94
C ILE A 108 2.12 8.31 -9.23
N ILE A 109 1.37 7.40 -8.61
CA ILE A 109 0.16 7.65 -7.81
C ILE A 109 0.42 7.22 -6.37
#